data_AF-A0A8J3DE11-F1
#
_entry.id   AF-A0A8J3DE11-F1
#
_cell.length_a   1.000
_cell.length_b   1.000
_cell.length_c   1.000
_cell.angle_alpha   90.00
_cell.angle_beta   90.00
_cell.angle_gamma   90.00
#
_symmetry.space_group_name_H-M   'P 1'
#
loop_
_entity.id
_entity.type
_entity.pdbx_description
1 polymer ?
#
loop_
_entity_poly.entity_id
_entity_poly.type
_entity_poly.pdbx_seq_one_letter_code
_entity_poly.pdbx_strand_id
1 'polypeptide(L)'
;MGLVGQKVQCDLLLRSAWGSLFLILFVSNVSSETKTSSQHSKFLADLNRFDPLTRFIAGLVIFMAGLLIFDQYFYWSTIPDYSFGYLVPMFAAYVIYDRWPNIFRYLIGEGEMPRGKSGSLLESLFNVLFWLGLFGSLMVFFMGSLIRAGQGPSNQGSLALAMGFGGIVIGFAYLCSERDTVGREYDLKQRLTFTLWFLFPALVWLISAPMVMYLDSTVKLYLLEWVTVIVYHVYDFLGFSLVREGNVLLMPKGRVGVADACSGIRSLTGCIFAGTFLAAVFLDRFWKKALLFVTACVLAFVMNIFRSLFLTGWAYHYGAGAIDDEVPIIGMSVHDIAGFSVLGLTVLFLLALLPLFTLTFAEDDEDDNGDDGTLPNAEPAHHS
;
A
#
# COMPACT_ATOMS: atom_id res chain seq x y z
N MET A 1 -33.76 24.97 -1.61
CA MET A 1 -32.89 24.36 -0.58
C MET A 1 -32.88 22.82 -0.59
N GLY A 2 -33.83 22.12 -1.23
CA GLY A 2 -33.85 20.64 -1.30
C GLY A 2 -32.99 19.98 -2.39
N LEU A 3 -32.61 20.69 -3.47
CA LEU A 3 -31.89 20.09 -4.61
C LEU A 3 -30.36 19.97 -4.41
N VAL A 4 -29.77 20.83 -3.56
CA VAL A 4 -28.32 20.80 -3.27
C VAL A 4 -27.96 19.65 -2.34
N GLY A 5 -28.82 19.32 -1.37
CA GLY A 5 -28.64 18.15 -0.49
C GLY A 5 -28.78 16.83 -1.24
N GLN A 6 -29.62 16.77 -2.27
CA GLN A 6 -29.82 15.56 -3.08
C GLN A 6 -28.65 15.31 -4.06
N LYS A 7 -28.01 16.38 -4.58
CA LYS A 7 -26.81 16.29 -5.44
C LYS A 7 -25.59 15.76 -4.66
N VAL A 8 -25.37 16.26 -3.43
CA VAL A 8 -24.30 15.76 -2.53
C VAL A 8 -24.53 14.29 -2.13
N GLN A 9 -25.79 13.90 -1.88
CA GLN A 9 -26.14 12.51 -1.55
C GLN A 9 -25.91 11.56 -2.74
N CYS A 10 -26.24 11.97 -3.97
CA CYS A 10 -26.01 11.19 -5.19
C CYS A 10 -24.53 11.05 -5.54
N ASP A 11 -23.73 12.11 -5.37
CA ASP A 11 -22.27 12.07 -5.61
C ASP A 11 -21.55 11.15 -4.61
N LEU A 12 -21.99 11.12 -3.35
CA LEU A 12 -21.54 10.16 -2.34
C LEU A 12 -21.94 8.72 -2.69
N LEU A 13 -23.17 8.52 -3.19
CA LEU A 13 -23.67 7.20 -3.58
C LEU A 13 -22.98 6.65 -4.85
N LEU A 14 -22.67 7.48 -5.86
CA LEU A 14 -21.98 7.06 -7.08
C LEU A 14 -20.48 6.83 -6.88
N ARG A 15 -19.81 7.64 -6.04
CA ARG A 15 -18.45 7.35 -5.55
C ARG A 15 -18.42 6.04 -4.74
N SER A 16 -19.47 5.78 -3.97
CA SER A 16 -19.63 4.50 -3.29
C SER A 16 -19.94 3.35 -4.26
N ALA A 17 -20.57 3.59 -5.41
CA ALA A 17 -21.01 2.53 -6.33
C ALA A 17 -19.85 1.92 -7.15
N TRP A 18 -18.87 2.71 -7.59
CA TRP A 18 -17.65 2.17 -8.24
C TRP A 18 -16.66 1.62 -7.22
N GLY A 19 -16.55 2.28 -6.06
CA GLY A 19 -15.90 1.71 -4.88
C GLY A 19 -16.51 0.35 -4.53
N SER A 20 -17.84 0.24 -4.58
CA SER A 20 -18.60 -0.98 -4.37
C SER A 20 -18.46 -1.96 -5.53
N LEU A 21 -18.35 -1.56 -6.80
CA LEU A 21 -18.16 -2.50 -7.91
C LEU A 21 -16.75 -3.12 -7.87
N PHE A 22 -15.73 -2.32 -7.53
CA PHE A 22 -14.39 -2.81 -7.25
C PHE A 22 -14.36 -3.65 -5.97
N LEU A 23 -15.05 -3.22 -4.90
CA LEU A 23 -15.23 -4.02 -3.69
C LEU A 23 -16.00 -5.31 -3.97
N ILE A 24 -17.01 -5.31 -4.85
CA ILE A 24 -17.86 -6.46 -5.18
C ILE A 24 -17.08 -7.43 -6.05
N LEU A 25 -16.28 -6.96 -7.01
CA LEU A 25 -15.39 -7.84 -7.79
C LEU A 25 -14.22 -8.37 -6.94
N PHE A 26 -13.68 -7.56 -6.03
CA PHE A 26 -12.64 -7.95 -5.06
C PHE A 26 -13.19 -8.93 -4.01
N VAL A 27 -14.36 -8.64 -3.42
CA VAL A 27 -15.09 -9.51 -2.49
C VAL A 27 -15.57 -10.77 -3.21
N SER A 28 -15.98 -10.71 -4.47
CA SER A 28 -16.39 -11.92 -5.21
C SER A 28 -15.22 -12.86 -5.50
N ASN A 29 -13.99 -12.35 -5.63
CA ASN A 29 -12.79 -13.19 -5.73
C ASN A 29 -12.29 -13.68 -4.35
N VAL A 30 -12.59 -12.94 -3.28
CA VAL A 30 -12.26 -13.30 -1.88
C VAL A 30 -13.34 -14.18 -1.22
N SER A 31 -14.57 -14.19 -1.75
CA SER A 31 -15.72 -14.96 -1.22
C SER A 31 -15.65 -16.41 -1.68
N SER A 32 -14.68 -17.14 -1.15
CA SER A 32 -14.94 -18.53 -0.78
C SER A 32 -15.76 -18.50 0.52
N GLU A 33 -17.06 -18.33 0.37
CA GLU A 33 -18.05 -18.00 1.43
C GLU A 33 -18.12 -19.02 2.60
N THR A 34 -17.43 -20.16 2.49
CA THR A 34 -17.30 -21.17 3.55
C THR A 34 -16.09 -20.95 4.48
N LYS A 35 -15.05 -20.20 4.07
CA LYS A 35 -13.87 -19.91 4.90
C LYS A 35 -14.13 -18.80 5.93
N THR A 36 -14.90 -17.77 5.58
CA THR A 36 -15.03 -16.52 6.35
C THR A 36 -15.76 -16.67 7.68
N SER A 37 -16.85 -17.46 7.75
CA SER A 37 -17.59 -17.72 9.00
C SER A 37 -16.76 -18.49 10.05
N SER A 38 -16.04 -19.54 9.62
CA SER A 38 -15.16 -20.32 10.50
C SER A 38 -13.92 -19.53 10.92
N GLN A 39 -13.34 -18.74 10.01
CA GLN A 39 -12.14 -17.96 10.29
C GLN A 39 -12.43 -16.77 11.22
N HIS A 40 -13.57 -16.10 11.10
CA HIS A 40 -13.94 -15.00 11.97
C HIS A 40 -14.22 -15.44 13.42
N SER A 41 -14.93 -16.56 13.60
CA SER A 41 -15.17 -17.13 14.93
C SER A 41 -13.88 -17.61 15.60
N LYS A 42 -12.97 -18.22 14.82
CA LYS A 42 -11.62 -18.56 15.30
C LYS A 42 -10.82 -17.32 15.69
N PHE A 43 -10.79 -16.29 14.86
CA PHE A 43 -10.10 -15.02 15.14
C PHE A 43 -10.50 -14.41 16.49
N LEU A 44 -11.81 -14.37 16.80
CA LEU A 44 -12.30 -13.85 18.08
C LEU A 44 -11.95 -14.75 19.27
N ALA A 45 -11.99 -16.07 19.09
CA ALA A 45 -11.58 -17.02 20.13
C ALA A 45 -10.08 -16.94 20.44
N ASP A 46 -9.29 -16.76 19.39
CA ASP A 46 -7.83 -16.62 19.42
C ASP A 46 -7.38 -15.36 20.19
N LEU A 47 -8.08 -14.24 20.00
CA LEU A 47 -7.80 -12.98 20.70
C LEU A 47 -7.86 -13.09 22.23
N ASN A 48 -8.70 -13.98 22.76
CA ASN A 48 -8.83 -14.19 24.21
C ASN A 48 -7.70 -15.04 24.81
N ARG A 49 -6.86 -15.68 24.00
CA ARG A 49 -5.70 -16.46 24.47
C ARG A 49 -4.49 -15.61 24.80
N PHE A 50 -4.44 -14.36 24.33
CA PHE A 50 -3.34 -13.46 24.62
C PHE A 50 -3.40 -12.91 26.05
N ASP A 51 -2.23 -12.67 26.62
CA ASP A 51 -2.10 -12.08 27.95
C ASP A 51 -2.70 -10.66 28.00
N PRO A 52 -3.11 -10.18 29.19
CA PRO A 52 -3.72 -8.85 29.33
C PRO A 52 -2.83 -7.70 28.83
N LEU A 53 -1.51 -7.81 28.94
CA LEU A 53 -0.58 -6.78 28.51
C LEU A 53 -0.53 -6.69 26.97
N THR A 54 -0.43 -7.82 26.27
CA THR A 54 -0.47 -7.87 24.80
C THR A 54 -1.78 -7.30 24.28
N ARG A 55 -2.92 -7.62 24.90
CA ARG A 55 -4.23 -7.04 24.54
C ARG A 55 -4.28 -5.53 24.79
N PHE A 56 -3.68 -5.05 25.88
CA PHE A 56 -3.58 -3.62 26.18
C PHE A 56 -2.72 -2.89 25.14
N ILE A 57 -1.55 -3.42 24.78
CA ILE A 57 -0.67 -2.86 23.74
C ILE A 57 -1.39 -2.83 22.39
N ALA A 58 -2.07 -3.91 22.01
CA ALA A 58 -2.86 -3.95 20.78
C ALA A 58 -3.98 -2.89 20.79
N GLY A 59 -4.68 -2.73 21.91
CA GLY A 59 -5.69 -1.69 22.11
C GLY A 59 -5.11 -0.27 21.98
N LEU A 60 -3.91 -0.04 22.53
CA LEU A 60 -3.20 1.23 22.39
C LEU A 60 -2.85 1.51 20.93
N VAL A 61 -2.30 0.52 20.20
CA VAL A 61 -1.98 0.67 18.77
C VAL A 61 -3.25 0.96 17.95
N ILE A 62 -4.37 0.29 18.23
CA ILE A 62 -5.66 0.56 17.57
C ILE A 62 -6.14 1.99 17.88
N PHE A 63 -6.01 2.45 19.12
CA PHE A 63 -6.35 3.81 19.50
C PHE A 63 -5.49 4.84 18.75
N MET A 64 -4.18 4.60 18.65
CA MET A 64 -3.25 5.45 17.90
C MET A 64 -3.58 5.47 16.40
N ALA A 65 -3.97 4.33 15.83
CA ALA A 65 -4.48 4.28 14.46
C ALA A 65 -5.77 5.11 14.31
N GLY A 66 -6.67 5.09 15.30
CA GLY A 66 -7.86 5.94 15.34
C GLY A 66 -7.54 7.44 15.33
N LEU A 67 -6.53 7.87 16.10
CA LEU A 67 -6.04 9.26 16.07
C LEU A 67 -5.46 9.63 14.70
N LEU A 68 -4.74 8.71 14.07
CA LEU A 68 -4.16 8.90 12.74
C LEU A 68 -5.24 8.99 11.66
N ILE A 69 -6.29 8.17 11.74
CA ILE A 69 -7.48 8.26 10.87
C ILE A 69 -8.15 9.62 11.05
N PHE A 70 -8.38 10.05 12.29
CA PHE A 70 -8.98 11.35 12.59
C PHE A 70 -8.15 12.50 12.03
N ASP A 71 -6.83 12.42 12.13
CA ASP A 71 -5.91 13.40 11.58
C ASP A 71 -5.98 13.46 10.04
N GLN A 72 -5.82 12.30 9.39
CA GLN A 72 -5.72 12.18 7.94
C GLN A 72 -7.06 12.31 7.21
N TYR A 73 -8.19 12.08 7.90
CA TYR A 73 -9.54 12.28 7.35
C TYR A 73 -9.74 13.66 6.73
N PHE A 74 -9.12 14.70 7.32
CA PHE A 74 -9.10 16.05 6.76
C PHE A 74 -8.54 16.05 5.34
N TYR A 75 -7.37 15.44 5.11
CA TYR A 75 -6.75 15.38 3.79
C TYR A 75 -7.55 14.55 2.80
N TRP A 76 -8.11 13.43 3.25
CA TRP A 76 -8.92 12.56 2.39
C TRP A 76 -10.21 13.24 1.95
N SER A 77 -10.75 14.15 2.77
CA SER A 77 -11.95 14.94 2.47
C SER A 77 -11.66 16.19 1.64
N THR A 78 -10.55 16.88 1.93
CA THR A 78 -10.28 18.22 1.41
C THR A 78 -9.39 18.21 0.17
N ILE A 79 -8.49 17.23 0.06
CA ILE A 79 -7.58 17.10 -1.08
C ILE A 79 -8.01 15.89 -1.92
N PRO A 80 -8.61 16.09 -3.10
CA PRO A 80 -9.05 15.00 -3.97
C PRO A 80 -7.95 13.96 -4.26
N ASP A 81 -6.70 14.39 -4.27
CA ASP A 81 -5.52 13.57 -4.55
C ASP A 81 -5.23 12.53 -3.46
N TYR A 82 -5.74 12.72 -2.24
CA TYR A 82 -5.61 11.79 -1.12
C TYR A 82 -6.91 11.04 -0.81
N SER A 83 -7.92 11.12 -1.69
CA SER A 83 -9.21 10.43 -1.50
C SER A 83 -9.09 8.91 -1.44
N PHE A 84 -8.05 8.30 -2.03
CA PHE A 84 -7.76 6.87 -1.85
C PHE A 84 -7.44 6.51 -0.38
N GLY A 85 -7.09 7.51 0.44
CA GLY A 85 -6.74 7.35 1.85
C GLY A 85 -7.83 6.71 2.70
N TYR A 86 -9.11 6.85 2.32
CA TYR A 86 -10.22 6.15 2.96
C TYR A 86 -10.10 4.63 2.93
N LEU A 87 -9.37 4.08 1.96
CA LEU A 87 -9.15 2.63 1.83
C LEU A 87 -8.01 2.13 2.73
N VAL A 88 -7.15 3.03 3.23
CA VAL A 88 -5.95 2.66 3.99
C VAL A 88 -6.26 1.89 5.26
N PRO A 89 -7.22 2.31 6.12
CA PRO A 89 -7.56 1.54 7.32
C PRO A 89 -8.07 0.14 6.96
N MET A 90 -8.85 0.04 5.88
CA MET A 90 -9.42 -1.23 5.41
C MET A 90 -8.34 -2.17 4.89
N PHE A 91 -7.38 -1.66 4.11
CA PHE A 91 -6.28 -2.45 3.58
C PHE A 91 -5.26 -2.84 4.66
N ALA A 92 -4.96 -1.95 5.61
CA ALA A 92 -4.13 -2.28 6.76
C ALA A 92 -4.77 -3.40 7.60
N ALA A 93 -6.07 -3.29 7.89
CA ALA A 93 -6.82 -4.31 8.61
C ALA A 93 -6.92 -5.63 7.83
N TYR A 94 -7.17 -5.56 6.52
CA TYR A 94 -7.23 -6.72 5.64
C TYR A 94 -5.90 -7.49 5.61
N VAL A 95 -4.77 -6.81 5.46
CA VAL A 95 -3.46 -7.46 5.44
C VAL A 95 -3.14 -8.12 6.79
N ILE A 96 -3.55 -7.52 7.91
CA ILE A 96 -3.42 -8.15 9.23
C ILE A 96 -4.33 -9.38 9.34
N TYR A 97 -5.59 -9.28 8.86
CA TYR A 97 -6.55 -10.38 8.87
C TYR A 97 -6.10 -11.56 8.01
N ASP A 98 -5.58 -11.29 6.81
CA ASP A 98 -5.05 -12.29 5.88
C ASP A 98 -3.83 -13.01 6.48
N ARG A 99 -2.94 -12.25 7.15
CA ARG A 99 -1.74 -12.80 7.81
C ARG A 99 -2.00 -13.37 9.20
N TRP A 100 -3.21 -13.22 9.74
CA TRP A 100 -3.55 -13.61 11.11
C TRP A 100 -3.21 -15.07 11.44
N PRO A 101 -3.52 -16.09 10.60
CA PRO A 101 -3.20 -17.47 10.92
C PRO A 101 -1.69 -17.71 11.13
N ASN A 102 -0.85 -17.01 10.35
CA ASN A 102 0.61 -17.11 10.47
C ASN A 102 1.11 -16.35 11.71
N ILE A 103 0.57 -15.15 11.96
CA ILE A 103 0.89 -14.35 13.15
C ILE A 103 0.53 -15.12 14.42
N PHE A 104 -0.66 -15.70 14.47
CA PHE A 104 -1.17 -16.45 15.61
C PHE A 104 -0.35 -17.72 15.89
N ARG A 105 -0.06 -18.52 14.85
CA ARG A 105 0.82 -19.69 14.96
C ARG A 105 2.21 -19.32 15.47
N TYR A 106 2.75 -18.19 14.97
CA TYR A 106 4.03 -17.68 15.42
C TYR A 106 4.00 -17.27 16.89
N LEU A 107 2.97 -16.57 17.38
CA LEU A 107 2.96 -16.06 18.76
C LEU A 107 2.64 -17.13 19.81
N ILE A 108 1.84 -18.13 19.46
CA ILE A 108 1.50 -19.24 20.38
C ILE A 108 2.52 -20.36 20.30
N GLY A 109 3.28 -20.42 19.22
CA GLY A 109 4.22 -21.50 18.99
C GLY A 109 3.58 -22.80 18.50
N GLU A 110 2.45 -22.73 17.79
CA GLU A 110 1.90 -23.90 17.11
C GLU A 110 2.72 -24.20 15.84
N GLY A 111 3.79 -25.01 15.99
CA GLY A 111 4.66 -25.46 14.91
C GLY A 111 6.04 -25.94 15.37
N GLU A 112 6.68 -26.81 14.58
CA GLU A 112 8.07 -27.24 14.74
C GLU A 112 9.03 -26.19 14.16
N MET A 113 9.07 -25.00 14.76
CA MET A 113 10.04 -23.98 14.33
C MET A 113 11.42 -24.24 14.97
N PRO A 114 12.51 -24.14 14.19
CA PRO A 114 13.85 -24.41 14.68
C PRO A 114 14.22 -23.45 15.82
N ARG A 115 14.78 -24.01 16.89
CA ARG A 115 15.25 -23.27 18.08
C ARG A 115 16.43 -22.36 17.70
N GLY A 116 16.29 -21.06 17.93
CA GLY A 116 17.41 -20.13 17.85
C GLY A 116 18.28 -20.23 19.10
N LYS A 117 19.61 -20.18 18.95
CA LYS A 117 20.51 -19.91 20.09
C LYS A 117 20.47 -18.41 20.37
N SER A 118 19.59 -18.01 21.27
CA SER A 118 19.55 -16.66 21.82
C SER A 118 20.85 -16.34 22.55
N GLY A 119 21.48 -15.22 22.19
CA GLY A 119 22.69 -14.73 22.86
C GLY A 119 23.79 -14.20 21.95
N SER A 120 23.52 -13.96 20.67
CA SER A 120 24.51 -13.30 19.81
C SER A 120 24.61 -11.80 20.14
N LEU A 121 25.83 -11.23 20.10
CA LEU A 121 26.04 -9.78 20.20
C LEU A 121 25.20 -9.01 19.17
N LEU A 122 24.99 -9.61 17.99
CA LEU A 122 24.16 -9.06 16.93
C LEU A 122 22.70 -8.92 17.38
N GLU A 123 22.13 -9.93 18.02
CA GLU A 123 20.74 -9.89 18.51
C GLU A 123 20.55 -8.83 19.59
N SER A 124 21.54 -8.70 20.49
CA SER A 124 21.53 -7.66 21.51
C SER A 124 21.59 -6.26 20.89
N LEU A 125 22.44 -6.07 19.88
CA LEU A 125 22.51 -4.82 19.12
C LEU A 125 21.16 -4.48 18.45
N PHE A 126 20.55 -5.45 17.77
CA PHE A 126 19.23 -5.27 17.15
C PHE A 126 18.16 -4.97 18.21
N ASN A 127 18.13 -5.67 19.34
CA ASN A 127 17.20 -5.39 20.43
C ASN A 127 17.34 -3.94 20.94
N VAL A 128 18.57 -3.47 21.17
CA VAL A 128 18.81 -2.07 21.57
C VAL A 128 18.34 -1.09 20.48
N LEU A 129 18.64 -1.37 19.21
CA LEU A 129 18.21 -0.54 18.08
C LEU A 129 16.68 -0.44 17.99
N PHE A 130 15.97 -1.56 18.16
CA PHE A 130 14.50 -1.58 18.12
C PHE A 130 13.87 -0.91 19.35
N TRP A 131 14.47 -1.02 20.54
CA TRP A 131 14.04 -0.26 21.72
C TRP A 131 14.23 1.25 21.54
N LEU A 132 15.40 1.68 21.06
CA LEU A 132 15.68 3.08 20.73
C LEU A 132 14.75 3.59 19.64
N GLY A 133 14.53 2.77 18.61
CA GLY A 133 13.60 3.06 17.51
C GLY A 133 12.15 3.21 18.00
N LEU A 134 11.69 2.31 18.88
CA LEU A 134 10.35 2.40 19.48
C LEU A 134 10.21 3.67 20.32
N PHE A 135 11.18 3.98 21.18
CA PHE A 135 11.17 5.20 21.98
C PHE A 135 11.17 6.45 21.11
N GLY A 136 12.04 6.51 20.10
CA GLY A 136 12.07 7.59 19.12
C GLY A 136 10.75 7.74 18.37
N SER A 137 10.14 6.63 17.95
CA SER A 137 8.86 6.61 17.24
C SER A 137 7.71 7.08 18.13
N LEU A 138 7.72 6.72 19.41
CA LEU A 138 6.76 7.21 20.40
C LEU A 138 6.89 8.71 20.63
N MET A 139 8.12 9.23 20.70
CA MET A 139 8.39 10.67 20.80
C MET A 139 7.95 11.42 19.55
N VAL A 140 8.20 10.88 18.36
CA VAL A 140 7.76 11.47 17.09
C VAL A 140 6.24 11.47 16.97
N PHE A 141 5.57 10.37 17.34
CA PHE A 141 4.11 10.32 17.38
C PHE A 141 3.54 11.33 18.37
N PHE A 142 4.12 11.40 19.57
CA PHE A 142 3.72 12.36 20.60
C PHE A 142 3.90 13.80 20.12
N MET A 143 5.04 14.14 19.53
CA MET A 143 5.29 15.45 18.94
C MET A 143 4.28 15.77 17.83
N GLY A 144 4.01 14.82 16.93
CA GLY A 144 2.99 14.96 15.89
C GLY A 144 1.60 15.24 16.47
N SER A 145 1.24 14.56 17.56
CA SER A 145 -0.02 14.78 18.27
C SER A 145 -0.11 16.18 18.92
N LEU A 146 1.00 16.70 19.47
CA LEU A 146 1.07 18.06 20.01
C LEU A 146 0.92 19.12 18.92
N ILE A 147 1.61 18.93 17.78
CA ILE A 147 1.49 19.83 16.62
C ILE A 147 0.03 19.84 16.13
N ARG A 148 -0.57 18.66 15.99
CA ARG A 148 -1.99 18.52 15.58
C ARG A 148 -2.94 19.17 16.58
N ALA A 149 -2.68 19.05 17.89
CA ALA A 149 -3.50 19.67 18.92
C ALA A 149 -3.36 21.21 18.95
N GLY A 150 -2.17 21.75 18.67
CA GLY A 150 -1.90 23.19 18.73
C GLY A 150 -2.28 23.95 17.46
N GLN A 151 -2.06 23.36 16.28
CA GLN A 151 -2.23 24.04 14.98
C GLN A 151 -3.35 23.44 14.12
N GLY A 152 -3.93 22.31 14.53
CA GLY A 152 -4.85 21.55 13.69
C GLY A 152 -4.14 20.73 12.59
N PRO A 153 -4.87 20.37 11.52
CA PRO A 153 -4.30 19.63 10.40
C PRO A 153 -3.10 20.36 9.77
N SER A 154 -1.92 19.75 9.85
CA SER A 154 -0.70 20.30 9.29
C SER A 154 0.15 19.18 8.71
N ASN A 155 0.80 19.44 7.56
CA ASN A 155 1.53 18.40 6.83
C ASN A 155 2.67 17.81 7.69
N GLN A 156 3.32 18.64 8.49
CA GLN A 156 4.39 18.21 9.40
C GLN A 156 3.86 17.36 10.56
N GLY A 157 2.72 17.74 11.15
CA GLY A 157 2.08 16.99 12.22
C GLY A 157 1.59 15.62 11.75
N SER A 158 0.90 15.57 10.61
CA SER A 158 0.39 14.34 10.01
C SER A 158 1.50 13.37 9.59
N LEU A 159 2.60 13.90 9.05
CA LEU A 159 3.77 13.11 8.73
C LEU A 159 4.43 12.53 9.99
N ALA A 160 4.62 13.35 11.02
CA ALA A 160 5.16 12.88 12.29
C ALA A 160 4.28 11.79 12.91
N LEU A 161 2.96 11.95 12.88
CA LEU A 161 2.01 10.92 13.32
C LEU A 161 2.16 9.63 12.51
N ALA A 162 2.22 9.71 11.18
CA ALA A 162 2.35 8.54 10.31
C ALA A 162 3.69 7.81 10.51
N MET A 163 4.82 8.54 10.54
CA MET A 163 6.15 7.97 10.78
C MET A 163 6.26 7.35 12.17
N GLY A 164 5.78 8.05 13.19
CA GLY A 164 5.74 7.55 14.56
C GLY A 164 4.90 6.29 14.67
N PHE A 165 3.71 6.27 14.07
CA PHE A 165 2.83 5.09 14.07
C PHE A 165 3.50 3.90 13.38
N GLY A 166 4.07 4.09 12.19
CA GLY A 166 4.76 3.03 11.46
C GLY A 166 5.93 2.45 12.25
N GLY A 167 6.76 3.31 12.86
CA GLY A 167 7.87 2.89 13.71
C GLY A 167 7.43 2.17 14.99
N ILE A 168 6.30 2.57 15.59
CA ILE A 168 5.70 1.89 16.74
C ILE A 168 5.22 0.49 16.37
N VAL A 169 4.50 0.34 15.27
CA VAL A 169 4.00 -0.97 14.81
C VAL A 169 5.16 -1.92 14.50
N ILE A 170 6.18 -1.43 13.78
CA ILE A 170 7.39 -2.21 13.46
C ILE A 170 8.17 -2.56 14.74
N GLY A 171 8.33 -1.61 15.65
CA GLY A 171 9.03 -1.79 16.93
C GLY A 171 8.36 -2.83 17.81
N PHE A 172 7.04 -2.71 18.01
CA PHE A 172 6.28 -3.70 18.77
C PHE A 172 6.26 -5.07 18.10
N ALA A 173 6.10 -5.14 16.77
CA ALA A 173 6.14 -6.43 16.07
C ALA A 173 7.46 -7.17 16.31
N TYR A 174 8.60 -6.48 16.25
CA TYR A 174 9.91 -7.09 16.51
C TYR A 174 10.09 -7.49 17.98
N LEU A 175 9.70 -6.64 18.94
CA LEU A 175 9.86 -6.91 20.37
C LEU A 175 8.91 -8.02 20.85
N CYS A 176 7.67 -8.06 20.37
CA CYS A 176 6.73 -9.14 20.67
C CYS A 176 7.13 -10.47 20.02
N SER A 177 8.01 -10.46 19.01
CA SER A 177 8.47 -11.68 18.33
C SER A 177 9.56 -12.45 19.08
N GLU A 178 10.07 -11.93 20.21
CA GLU A 178 11.18 -12.55 20.95
C GLU A 178 10.80 -13.92 21.52
N ARG A 179 9.59 -14.04 22.08
CA ARG A 179 9.17 -15.22 22.84
C ARG A 179 7.73 -15.63 22.51
N ASP A 180 7.54 -16.94 22.40
CA ASP A 180 6.21 -17.55 22.41
C ASP A 180 5.53 -17.48 23.77
N THR A 181 4.21 -17.71 23.81
CA THR A 181 3.47 -18.03 25.04
C THR A 181 4.03 -19.25 25.80
N VAL A 182 4.71 -20.17 25.09
CA VAL A 182 5.40 -21.34 25.66
C VAL A 182 6.82 -20.99 26.16
N GLY A 183 7.29 -19.76 25.94
CA GLY A 183 8.60 -19.28 26.37
C GLY A 183 9.76 -19.71 25.47
N ARG A 184 9.48 -20.15 24.23
CA ARG A 184 10.51 -20.48 23.25
C ARG A 184 11.05 -19.21 22.59
N GLU A 185 12.37 -19.15 22.41
CA GLU A 185 13.06 -18.03 21.79
C GLU A 185 13.35 -18.32 20.31
N TYR A 186 13.16 -17.30 19.47
CA TYR A 186 13.33 -17.39 18.02
C TYR A 186 14.63 -16.74 17.55
N ASP A 187 15.18 -17.27 16.45
CA ASP A 187 16.36 -16.71 15.79
C ASP A 187 16.06 -15.32 15.19
N LEU A 188 17.09 -14.48 15.05
CA LEU A 188 16.98 -13.14 14.47
C LEU A 188 16.28 -13.13 13.10
N LYS A 189 16.55 -14.11 12.24
CA LYS A 189 15.95 -14.19 10.90
C LYS A 189 14.43 -14.39 10.97
N GLN A 190 13.96 -15.20 11.91
CA GLN A 190 12.53 -15.47 12.11
C GLN A 190 11.81 -14.22 12.65
N ARG A 191 12.43 -13.54 13.62
CA ARG A 191 11.94 -12.28 14.21
C ARG A 191 11.80 -11.16 13.19
N LEU A 192 12.80 -11.02 12.31
CA LEU A 192 12.74 -10.07 11.19
C LEU A 192 11.66 -10.46 10.16
N THR A 193 11.52 -11.75 9.86
CA THR A 193 10.47 -12.25 8.95
C THR A 193 9.07 -11.96 9.49
N PHE A 194 8.85 -12.18 10.79
CA PHE A 194 7.61 -11.83 11.47
C PHE A 194 7.34 -10.32 11.39
N THR A 195 8.37 -9.49 11.64
CA THR A 195 8.24 -8.02 11.56
C THR A 195 7.89 -7.55 10.15
N LEU A 196 8.42 -8.21 9.12
CA LEU A 196 8.09 -7.92 7.71
C LEU A 196 6.60 -8.15 7.38
N TRP A 197 5.90 -9.00 8.15
CA TRP A 197 4.44 -9.15 8.01
C TRP A 197 3.66 -7.91 8.46
N PHE A 198 4.27 -7.00 9.21
CA PHE A 198 3.63 -5.74 9.63
C PHE A 198 4.11 -4.53 8.83
N LEU A 199 5.07 -4.70 7.92
CA LEU A 199 5.67 -3.59 7.16
C LEU A 199 4.64 -2.79 6.37
N PHE A 200 3.73 -3.47 5.66
CA PHE A 200 2.68 -2.78 4.88
C PHE A 200 1.66 -2.07 5.80
N PRO A 201 1.01 -2.74 6.78
CA PRO A 201 0.11 -2.07 7.72
C PRO A 201 0.76 -0.92 8.51
N ALA A 202 2.07 -0.96 8.73
CA ALA A 202 2.84 0.10 9.38
C ALA A 202 3.10 1.29 8.45
N LEU A 203 3.53 1.04 7.20
CA LEU A 203 4.02 2.10 6.31
C LEU A 203 2.95 2.67 5.37
N VAL A 204 1.82 2.00 5.18
CA VAL A 204 0.79 2.48 4.25
C VAL A 204 0.26 3.88 4.61
N TRP A 205 0.27 4.23 5.89
CA TRP A 205 -0.17 5.53 6.42
C TRP A 205 0.71 6.71 5.99
N LEU A 206 1.97 6.42 5.63
CA LEU A 206 2.89 7.42 5.10
C LEU A 206 2.49 7.86 3.68
N ILE A 207 1.86 6.97 2.92
CA ILE A 207 1.41 7.24 1.54
C ILE A 207 0.11 8.07 1.57
N SER A 208 -0.71 7.90 2.60
CA SER A 208 -2.03 8.53 2.72
C SER A 208 -2.03 9.90 3.40
N ALA A 209 -0.88 10.38 3.84
CA ALA A 209 -0.66 11.76 4.29
C ALA A 209 0.19 12.52 3.27
N PRO A 210 0.02 13.85 3.17
CA PRO A 210 0.91 14.68 2.38
C PRO A 210 2.32 14.66 2.95
N MET A 211 3.18 13.88 2.30
CA MET A 211 4.61 13.81 2.54
C MET A 211 5.28 15.16 2.32
N VAL A 212 6.39 15.39 3.04
CA VAL A 212 7.11 16.67 3.13
C VAL A 212 7.02 17.46 1.81
N MET A 213 6.38 18.61 1.91
CA MET A 213 5.97 19.54 0.86
C MET A 213 7.06 19.91 -0.17
N TYR A 214 8.33 19.58 0.09
CA TYR A 214 9.47 19.81 -0.79
C TYR A 214 9.85 18.61 -1.69
N LEU A 215 9.73 17.38 -1.19
CA LEU A 215 10.10 16.19 -1.97
C LEU A 215 8.98 15.81 -2.95
N ASP A 216 7.75 15.95 -2.49
CA ASP A 216 6.56 15.60 -3.25
C ASP A 216 6.35 16.54 -4.46
N SER A 217 6.45 17.85 -4.24
CA SER A 217 6.24 18.86 -5.27
C SER A 217 7.32 18.84 -6.36
N THR A 218 8.59 18.67 -6.00
CA THR A 218 9.70 18.69 -6.98
C THR A 218 9.64 17.52 -7.94
N VAL A 219 9.50 16.29 -7.41
CA VAL A 219 9.42 15.08 -8.24
C VAL A 219 8.19 15.13 -9.14
N LYS A 220 7.04 15.56 -8.59
CA LYS A 220 5.80 15.69 -9.37
C LYS A 220 5.93 16.72 -10.50
N LEU A 221 6.53 17.88 -10.24
CA LEU A 221 6.76 18.90 -11.26
C LEU A 221 7.70 18.42 -12.35
N TYR A 222 8.75 17.68 -11.97
CA TYR A 222 9.68 17.09 -12.92
C TYR A 222 9.00 16.04 -13.82
N LEU A 223 8.22 15.12 -13.23
CA LEU A 223 7.45 14.14 -14.00
C LEU A 223 6.44 14.82 -14.92
N LEU A 224 5.79 15.90 -14.46
CA LEU A 224 4.86 16.67 -15.27
C LEU A 224 5.56 17.31 -16.47
N GLU A 225 6.75 17.88 -16.27
CA GLU A 225 7.55 18.45 -17.35
C GLU A 225 7.82 17.41 -18.44
N TRP A 226 8.29 16.22 -18.09
CA TRP A 226 8.50 15.13 -19.04
C TRP A 226 7.23 14.73 -19.78
N VAL A 227 6.10 14.61 -19.07
CA VAL A 227 4.80 14.31 -19.70
C VAL A 227 4.44 15.41 -20.72
N THR A 228 4.58 16.69 -20.36
CA THR A 228 4.26 17.79 -21.28
C THR A 228 5.15 17.83 -22.51
N VAL A 229 6.45 17.54 -22.36
CA VAL A 229 7.41 17.48 -23.47
C VAL A 229 7.03 16.35 -24.43
N ILE A 230 6.71 15.16 -23.92
CA ILE A 230 6.30 14.03 -24.73
C ILE A 230 4.99 14.34 -25.47
N VAL A 231 3.99 14.85 -24.76
CA VAL A 231 2.69 15.21 -25.35
C VAL A 231 2.86 16.26 -26.44
N TYR A 232 3.64 17.32 -26.18
CA TYR A 232 3.95 18.35 -27.17
C TYR A 232 4.54 17.75 -28.45
N HIS A 233 5.59 16.92 -28.33
CA HIS A 233 6.23 16.33 -29.51
C HIS A 233 5.31 15.38 -30.28
N VAL A 234 4.43 14.64 -29.60
CA VAL A 234 3.41 13.81 -30.27
C VAL A 234 2.48 14.68 -31.11
N TYR A 235 1.97 15.78 -30.56
CA TYR A 235 1.06 16.67 -31.28
C TYR A 235 1.75 17.49 -32.39
N ASP A 236 2.99 17.92 -32.16
CA ASP A 236 3.81 18.61 -33.17
C ASP A 236 4.09 17.69 -34.37
N PHE A 237 4.44 16.42 -34.11
CA PHE A 237 4.60 15.40 -35.15
C PHE A 237 3.30 15.15 -35.94
N LEU A 238 2.15 15.22 -35.27
CA LEU A 238 0.84 15.09 -35.90
C LEU A 238 0.39 16.36 -36.66
N GLY A 239 1.17 17.45 -36.60
CA GLY A 239 0.91 18.70 -37.33
C GLY A 239 -0.06 19.67 -36.62
N PHE A 240 -0.27 19.52 -35.31
CA PHE A 240 -1.13 20.42 -34.54
C PHE A 240 -0.37 21.64 -34.02
N SER A 241 -1.01 22.82 -34.06
CA SER A 241 -0.42 24.08 -33.58
C SER A 241 -0.55 24.19 -32.06
N LEU A 242 0.46 23.70 -31.33
CA LEU A 242 0.60 23.86 -29.88
C LEU A 242 1.86 24.65 -29.55
N VAL A 243 1.80 25.47 -28.49
CA VAL A 243 2.97 26.14 -27.93
C VAL A 243 3.12 25.72 -26.47
N ARG A 244 4.33 25.32 -26.07
CA ARG A 244 4.62 24.92 -24.68
C ARG A 244 5.19 26.10 -23.90
N GLU A 245 4.53 26.49 -22.81
CA GLU A 245 5.03 27.43 -21.80
C GLU A 245 5.21 26.69 -20.47
N GLY A 246 6.42 26.19 -20.20
CA GLY A 246 6.69 25.36 -19.02
C GLY A 246 5.85 24.08 -19.02
N ASN A 247 4.96 23.94 -18.03
CA ASN A 247 4.00 22.84 -17.89
C ASN A 247 2.59 23.23 -18.39
N VAL A 248 2.49 24.17 -19.33
CA VAL A 248 1.21 24.62 -19.91
C VAL A 248 1.26 24.47 -21.42
N LEU A 249 0.20 23.92 -22.01
CA LEU A 249 0.05 23.77 -23.45
C LEU A 249 -0.97 24.81 -23.96
N LEU A 250 -0.48 25.74 -24.77
CA LEU A 250 -1.27 26.80 -25.39
C LEU A 250 -1.80 26.32 -26.73
N MET A 251 -3.10 26.54 -26.96
CA MET A 251 -3.79 26.18 -28.20
C MET A 251 -4.50 27.41 -28.79
N PRO A 252 -4.87 27.39 -30.08
CA PRO A 252 -5.56 28.52 -30.72
C PRO A 252 -6.91 28.86 -30.08
N LYS A 253 -7.60 27.86 -29.50
CA LYS A 253 -8.94 28.00 -28.89
C LYS A 253 -8.91 28.16 -27.36
N GLY A 254 -7.74 28.33 -26.75
CA GLY A 254 -7.63 28.50 -25.30
C GLY A 254 -6.31 27.99 -24.72
N ARG A 255 -6.11 28.27 -23.44
CA ARG A 255 -4.97 27.75 -22.67
C ARG A 255 -5.44 26.51 -21.92
N VAL A 256 -4.71 25.41 -22.05
CA VAL A 256 -4.86 24.27 -21.14
C VAL A 256 -3.57 24.17 -20.38
N GLY A 257 -3.59 24.73 -19.17
CA GLY A 257 -2.54 24.45 -18.19
C GLY A 257 -2.51 22.96 -17.95
N VAL A 258 -1.41 22.28 -18.25
CA VAL A 258 -1.25 20.88 -17.83
C VAL A 258 -1.23 20.84 -16.28
N ALA A 259 -0.94 21.95 -15.60
CA ALA A 259 -1.13 22.07 -14.16
C ALA A 259 -2.62 22.06 -13.70
N ASP A 260 -3.53 22.72 -14.43
CA ASP A 260 -4.97 22.78 -14.05
C ASP A 260 -5.78 21.62 -14.67
N ALA A 261 -5.40 21.17 -15.87
CA ALA A 261 -6.01 20.07 -16.61
C ALA A 261 -5.30 18.73 -16.46
N CYS A 262 -4.11 18.68 -15.85
CA CYS A 262 -3.52 17.45 -15.35
C CYS A 262 -3.26 17.58 -13.86
N SER A 263 -4.30 17.24 -13.10
CA SER A 263 -4.17 16.73 -11.74
C SER A 263 -3.40 15.38 -11.69
N GLY A 264 -2.40 15.15 -12.55
CA GLY A 264 -1.70 13.86 -12.73
C GLY A 264 -1.06 13.31 -11.45
N ILE A 265 -1.00 14.15 -10.42
CA ILE A 265 -0.68 13.83 -9.05
C ILE A 265 -1.66 12.80 -8.45
N ARG A 266 -2.97 12.96 -8.68
CA ARG A 266 -4.05 12.09 -8.17
C ARG A 266 -3.90 10.64 -8.63
N SER A 267 -3.66 10.45 -9.93
CA SER A 267 -3.53 9.13 -10.52
C SER A 267 -2.19 8.49 -10.14
N LEU A 268 -1.11 9.26 -10.02
CA LEU A 268 0.21 8.73 -9.69
C LEU A 268 0.25 8.12 -8.28
N THR A 269 -0.18 8.88 -7.26
CA THR A 269 -0.21 8.40 -5.87
C THR A 269 -1.16 7.22 -5.71
N GLY A 270 -2.34 7.27 -6.34
CA GLY A 270 -3.30 6.16 -6.36
C GLY A 270 -2.75 4.88 -7.00
N CYS A 271 -2.02 4.99 -8.11
CA CYS A 271 -1.39 3.83 -8.78
C CYS A 271 -0.25 3.23 -7.94
N ILE A 272 0.58 4.07 -7.32
CA ILE A 272 1.64 3.61 -6.41
C ILE A 272 1.05 2.90 -5.20
N PHE A 273 -0.01 3.46 -4.61
CA PHE A 273 -0.75 2.83 -3.52
C PHE A 273 -1.31 1.47 -3.93
N ALA A 274 -2.00 1.40 -5.08
CA ALA A 274 -2.56 0.15 -5.59
C ALA A 274 -1.47 -0.89 -5.87
N GLY A 275 -0.35 -0.50 -6.49
CA GLY A 275 0.78 -1.40 -6.73
C GLY A 275 1.45 -1.92 -5.46
N THR A 276 1.62 -1.05 -4.45
CA THR A 276 2.19 -1.43 -3.15
C THR A 276 1.26 -2.39 -2.39
N PHE A 277 -0.05 -2.14 -2.43
CA PHE A 277 -1.06 -3.04 -1.86
C PHE A 277 -1.05 -4.40 -2.56
N LEU A 278 -1.10 -4.41 -3.89
CA LEU A 278 -1.10 -5.65 -4.67
C LEU A 278 0.16 -6.47 -4.44
N ALA A 279 1.33 -5.81 -4.38
CA ALA A 279 2.58 -6.43 -4.01
C ALA A 279 2.55 -7.04 -2.60
N ALA A 280 1.97 -6.33 -1.64
CA ALA A 280 1.92 -6.80 -0.26
C ALA A 280 1.02 -8.04 -0.07
N VAL A 281 -0.08 -8.13 -0.82
CA VAL A 281 -1.06 -9.21 -0.69
C VAL A 281 -0.70 -10.43 -1.54
N PHE A 282 -0.33 -10.23 -2.82
CA PHE A 282 -0.23 -11.34 -3.78
C PHE A 282 1.19 -11.90 -3.96
N LEU A 283 2.22 -11.27 -3.40
CA LEU A 283 3.60 -11.71 -3.60
C LEU A 283 4.26 -12.09 -2.27
N ASP A 284 5.02 -13.17 -2.26
CA ASP A 284 5.73 -13.63 -1.06
C ASP A 284 7.12 -12.99 -0.92
N ARG A 285 7.88 -12.96 -2.01
CA ARG A 285 9.29 -12.53 -2.03
C ARG A 285 9.43 -11.01 -2.11
N PHE A 286 10.33 -10.44 -1.30
CA PHE A 286 10.56 -8.99 -1.28
C PHE A 286 11.03 -8.42 -2.63
N TRP A 287 11.88 -9.13 -3.37
CA TRP A 287 12.33 -8.67 -4.69
C TRP A 287 11.17 -8.60 -5.70
N LYS A 288 10.23 -9.56 -5.65
CA LYS A 288 9.02 -9.54 -6.49
C LYS A 288 8.14 -8.34 -6.13
N LYS A 289 8.03 -8.02 -4.83
CA LYS A 289 7.32 -6.83 -4.34
C LYS A 289 7.95 -5.55 -4.87
N ALA A 290 9.27 -5.43 -4.77
CA ALA A 290 10.01 -4.28 -5.27
C ALA A 290 9.86 -4.15 -6.79
N LEU A 291 9.93 -5.25 -7.54
CA LEU A 291 9.77 -5.24 -8.99
C LEU A 291 8.35 -4.84 -9.42
N LEU A 292 7.31 -5.34 -8.74
CA LEU A 292 5.92 -4.94 -9.01
C LEU A 292 5.70 -3.46 -8.65
N PHE A 293 6.30 -2.97 -7.56
CA PHE A 293 6.27 -1.54 -7.21
C PHE A 293 6.91 -0.67 -8.30
N VAL A 294 8.11 -1.04 -8.78
CA VAL A 294 8.78 -0.32 -9.88
C VAL A 294 7.92 -0.35 -11.14
N THR A 295 7.31 -1.50 -11.44
CA THR A 295 6.39 -1.66 -12.58
C THR A 295 5.17 -0.75 -12.43
N ALA A 296 4.60 -0.64 -11.23
CA ALA A 296 3.49 0.27 -10.95
C ALA A 296 3.88 1.74 -11.14
N CYS A 297 5.09 2.15 -10.71
CA CYS A 297 5.61 3.51 -10.95
C CYS A 297 5.74 3.82 -12.45
N VAL A 298 6.30 2.87 -13.24
CA VAL A 298 6.45 3.03 -14.69
C VAL A 298 5.09 3.10 -15.37
N LEU A 299 4.16 2.21 -15.03
CA LEU A 299 2.81 2.21 -15.60
C LEU A 299 2.05 3.49 -15.24
N ALA A 300 2.18 3.98 -14.00
CA ALA A 300 1.56 5.22 -13.58
C ALA A 300 2.05 6.42 -14.42
N PHE A 301 3.35 6.49 -14.72
CA PHE A 301 3.92 7.50 -15.61
C PHE A 301 3.38 7.36 -17.05
N VAL A 302 3.41 6.15 -17.62
CA VAL A 302 2.92 5.88 -18.98
C VAL A 302 1.43 6.19 -19.12
N MET A 303 0.60 5.77 -18.17
CA MET A 303 -0.84 6.05 -18.20
C MET A 303 -1.13 7.54 -18.00
N ASN A 304 -0.29 8.26 -17.26
CA ASN A 304 -0.40 9.72 -17.17
C ASN A 304 -0.08 10.42 -18.50
N ILE A 305 0.83 9.87 -19.32
CA ILE A 305 1.04 10.34 -20.72
C ILE A 305 -0.23 10.10 -21.54
N PHE A 306 -0.80 8.90 -21.53
CA PHE A 306 -2.02 8.60 -22.29
C PHE A 306 -3.19 9.49 -21.89
N ARG A 307 -3.36 9.74 -20.59
CA ARG A 307 -4.37 10.70 -20.08
C ARG A 307 -4.11 12.10 -20.60
N SER A 308 -2.87 12.58 -20.53
CA SER A 308 -2.54 13.92 -20.98
C SER A 308 -2.76 14.07 -22.49
N LEU A 309 -2.37 13.07 -23.29
CA LEU A 309 -2.67 13.01 -24.72
C LEU A 309 -4.18 13.10 -24.99
N PHE A 310 -4.99 12.32 -24.28
CA PHE A 310 -6.45 12.34 -24.42
C PHE A 310 -7.06 13.69 -24.05
N LEU A 311 -6.69 14.25 -22.89
CA LEU A 311 -7.24 15.53 -22.41
C LEU A 311 -6.84 16.71 -23.30
N THR A 312 -5.59 16.74 -23.78
CA THR A 312 -5.14 17.76 -24.73
C THR A 312 -5.92 17.67 -26.04
N GLY A 313 -6.18 16.46 -26.56
CA GLY A 313 -6.96 16.27 -27.79
C GLY A 313 -8.40 16.69 -27.62
N TRP A 314 -9.01 16.29 -26.50
CA TRP A 314 -10.37 16.68 -26.14
C TRP A 314 -10.52 18.21 -26.08
N ALA A 315 -9.62 18.90 -25.38
CA ALA A 315 -9.64 20.35 -25.32
C ALA A 315 -9.32 21.06 -26.64
N TYR A 316 -8.48 20.46 -27.48
CA TYR A 316 -8.20 21.02 -28.80
C TYR A 316 -9.46 21.06 -29.68
N HIS A 317 -10.28 20.01 -29.62
CA HIS A 317 -11.50 19.90 -30.41
C HIS A 317 -12.67 20.71 -29.82
N TYR A 318 -12.94 20.54 -28.52
CA TYR A 318 -14.13 21.07 -27.86
C TYR A 318 -13.89 22.39 -27.10
N GLY A 319 -12.64 22.85 -27.01
CA GLY A 319 -12.24 24.03 -26.25
C GLY A 319 -11.77 23.67 -24.84
N ALA A 320 -10.98 24.57 -24.23
CA ALA A 320 -10.34 24.32 -22.93
C ALA A 320 -11.34 24.08 -21.79
N GLY A 321 -12.48 24.78 -21.79
CA GLY A 321 -13.53 24.61 -20.78
C GLY A 321 -14.25 23.26 -20.83
N ALA A 322 -14.18 22.55 -21.96
CA ALA A 322 -14.85 21.26 -22.13
C ALA A 322 -14.23 20.11 -21.32
N ILE A 323 -13.10 20.36 -20.65
CA ILE A 323 -12.46 19.42 -19.72
C ILE A 323 -13.24 19.33 -18.41
N ASP A 324 -13.81 20.46 -17.97
CA ASP A 324 -14.57 20.58 -16.73
C ASP A 324 -16.07 20.31 -16.93
N ASP A 325 -16.51 20.22 -18.19
CA ASP A 325 -17.90 19.90 -18.53
C ASP A 325 -18.30 18.52 -17.96
N GLU A 326 -19.43 18.51 -17.25
CA GLU A 326 -20.04 17.28 -16.73
C GLU A 326 -20.61 16.46 -17.88
N VAL A 327 -20.21 15.18 -17.97
CA VAL A 327 -20.81 14.24 -18.92
C VAL A 327 -22.24 13.92 -18.44
N PRO A 328 -23.31 14.23 -19.20
CA PRO A 328 -24.70 14.14 -18.71
C PRO A 328 -25.15 12.76 -18.24
N ILE A 329 -24.51 11.70 -18.75
CA ILE A 329 -24.83 10.30 -18.44
C ILE A 329 -24.20 9.88 -17.10
N ILE A 330 -23.05 10.45 -16.74
CA ILE A 330 -22.19 9.99 -15.62
C ILE A 330 -22.18 11.02 -14.48
N GLY A 331 -22.49 12.29 -14.75
CA GLY A 331 -22.45 13.38 -13.76
C GLY A 331 -21.03 13.74 -13.31
N MET A 332 -20.00 13.31 -14.05
CA MET A 332 -18.59 13.54 -13.73
C MET A 332 -17.93 14.35 -14.85
N SER A 333 -16.94 15.17 -14.51
CA SER A 333 -16.13 15.89 -15.49
C SER A 333 -15.31 14.91 -16.33
N VAL A 334 -15.01 15.30 -17.57
CA VAL A 334 -14.13 14.54 -18.47
C VAL A 334 -12.76 14.33 -17.81
N HIS A 335 -12.28 15.34 -17.10
CA HIS A 335 -11.04 15.28 -16.32
C HIS A 335 -11.02 14.15 -15.27
N ASP A 336 -12.10 14.02 -14.50
CA ASP A 336 -12.20 13.01 -13.44
C ASP A 336 -12.38 11.61 -14.03
N ILE A 337 -13.19 11.47 -15.09
CA ILE A 337 -13.36 10.19 -15.80
C ILE A 337 -12.01 9.69 -16.33
N ALA A 338 -11.23 10.56 -16.97
CA ALA A 338 -9.90 10.21 -17.46
C ALA A 338 -8.96 9.79 -16.32
N GLY A 339 -9.04 10.47 -15.17
CA GLY A 339 -8.28 10.12 -13.96
C GLY A 339 -8.62 8.74 -13.40
N PHE A 340 -9.90 8.42 -13.22
CA PHE A 340 -10.34 7.11 -12.72
C PHE A 340 -10.09 5.99 -13.74
N SER A 341 -10.21 6.27 -15.03
CA SER A 341 -9.91 5.31 -16.10
C SER A 341 -8.45 4.88 -16.06
N VAL A 342 -7.52 5.83 -15.89
CA VAL A 342 -6.10 5.52 -15.70
C VAL A 342 -5.86 4.61 -14.50
N LEU A 343 -6.45 4.94 -13.35
CA LEU A 343 -6.30 4.12 -12.14
C LEU A 343 -6.83 2.70 -12.37
N GLY A 344 -8.05 2.58 -12.90
CA GLY A 344 -8.67 1.29 -13.19
C GLY A 344 -7.86 0.46 -14.18
N LEU A 345 -7.43 1.04 -15.30
CA LEU A 345 -6.59 0.37 -16.29
C LEU A 345 -5.24 -0.05 -15.72
N THR A 346 -4.61 0.79 -14.89
CA THR A 346 -3.34 0.46 -14.24
C THR A 346 -3.50 -0.73 -13.30
N VAL A 347 -4.57 -0.76 -12.49
CA VAL A 347 -4.86 -1.88 -11.60
C VAL A 347 -5.13 -3.16 -12.40
N LEU A 348 -5.92 -3.09 -13.47
CA LEU A 348 -6.18 -4.24 -14.35
C LEU A 348 -4.89 -4.77 -14.98
N PHE A 349 -4.00 -3.89 -15.43
CA PHE A 349 -2.72 -4.29 -16.00
C PHE A 349 -1.79 -4.92 -14.96
N LEU A 350 -1.71 -4.34 -13.76
CA LEU A 350 -0.95 -4.92 -12.65
C LEU A 350 -1.47 -6.30 -12.24
N LEU A 351 -2.80 -6.48 -12.19
CA LEU A 351 -3.43 -7.78 -11.94
C LEU A 351 -3.11 -8.79 -13.04
N ALA A 352 -3.15 -8.38 -14.30
CA ALA A 352 -2.80 -9.23 -15.44
C ALA A 352 -1.31 -9.64 -15.44
N LEU A 353 -0.43 -8.84 -14.83
CA LEU A 353 0.98 -9.16 -14.67
C LEU A 353 1.28 -10.07 -13.47
N LEU A 354 0.38 -10.19 -12.49
CA LEU A 354 0.63 -11.03 -11.30
C LEU A 354 1.03 -12.47 -11.63
N PRO A 355 0.36 -13.18 -12.57
CA PRO A 355 0.74 -14.54 -12.92
C PRO A 355 2.21 -14.68 -13.31
N LEU A 356 2.75 -13.69 -14.03
CA LEU A 356 4.16 -13.66 -14.46
C LEU A 356 5.11 -13.62 -13.27
N PHE A 357 4.77 -12.87 -12.22
CA PHE A 357 5.57 -12.80 -11.00
C PHE A 357 5.41 -14.04 -10.11
N THR A 358 4.31 -14.77 -10.23
CA THR A 358 4.08 -16.02 -9.49
C THR A 358 4.67 -17.25 -10.17
N LEU A 359 5.14 -17.15 -11.42
CA LEU A 359 5.86 -18.25 -12.06
C LEU A 359 7.13 -18.57 -11.25
N THR A 360 7.09 -19.71 -10.58
CA THR A 360 8.26 -20.34 -9.99
C THR A 360 8.97 -21.00 -11.15
N PHE A 361 10.14 -20.47 -11.54
CA PHE A 361 11.07 -21.28 -12.33
C PHE A 361 11.37 -22.50 -11.46
N ALA A 362 10.98 -23.68 -11.93
CA ALA A 362 11.49 -24.92 -11.41
C ALA A 362 13.00 -24.88 -11.68
N GLU A 363 13.76 -24.38 -10.71
CA GLU A 363 15.19 -24.68 -10.66
C GLU A 363 15.29 -26.13 -10.24
N ASP A 364 15.94 -26.92 -11.09
CA ASP A 364 16.17 -28.33 -10.96
C ASP A 364 16.81 -28.64 -9.60
N ASP A 365 16.08 -29.36 -8.73
CA ASP A 365 16.67 -30.11 -7.63
C ASP A 365 17.39 -31.35 -8.21
N GLU A 366 18.46 -31.13 -8.98
CA GLU A 366 19.48 -32.13 -9.28
C GLU A 366 20.78 -31.69 -8.60
N ASP A 367 20.89 -31.97 -7.30
CA ASP A 367 22.18 -32.19 -6.65
C ASP A 367 22.00 -33.29 -5.58
N ASP A 368 22.12 -34.51 -6.09
CA ASP A 368 22.88 -35.62 -5.51
C ASP A 368 22.54 -36.07 -4.08
N ASN A 369 21.51 -36.92 -3.99
CA ASN A 369 21.45 -37.99 -2.99
C ASN A 369 22.63 -38.94 -3.21
N GLY A 370 23.78 -38.64 -2.60
CA GLY A 370 24.84 -39.61 -2.38
C GLY A 370 24.41 -40.65 -1.35
N ASP A 371 23.66 -41.65 -1.80
CA ASP A 371 23.26 -42.84 -1.05
C ASP A 371 24.47 -43.75 -0.77
N ASP A 372 24.74 -43.88 0.52
CA ASP A 372 25.12 -45.08 1.26
C ASP A 372 26.04 -46.13 0.60
N GLY A 373 27.33 -46.02 0.93
CA GLY A 373 28.31 -47.10 0.83
C GLY A 373 28.60 -47.74 2.19
N THR A 374 27.60 -48.16 2.96
CA THR A 374 27.82 -49.06 4.11
C THR A 374 27.48 -50.52 3.76
N LEU A 375 28.54 -51.33 3.68
CA LEU A 375 28.47 -52.78 3.50
C LEU A 375 27.66 -53.44 4.63
N PRO A 376 26.77 -54.41 4.35
CA PRO A 376 26.07 -55.13 5.40
C PRO A 376 27.04 -56.11 6.09
N ASN A 377 27.17 -55.93 7.41
CA ASN A 377 27.83 -56.87 8.31
C ASN A 377 27.15 -58.24 8.21
N ALA A 378 27.92 -59.27 7.85
CA ALA A 378 27.50 -60.66 7.88
C ALA A 378 27.34 -61.14 9.34
N GLU A 379 26.20 -61.74 9.61
CA GLU A 379 25.81 -62.39 10.86
C GLU A 379 26.62 -63.70 11.08
N PRO A 380 26.94 -64.10 12.33
CA PRO A 380 27.76 -65.27 12.59
C PRO A 380 26.90 -66.54 12.63
N ALA A 381 27.19 -67.52 11.76
CA ALA A 381 26.68 -68.88 11.87
C ALA A 381 27.69 -69.76 12.64
N HIS A 382 27.23 -70.33 13.75
CA HIS A 382 27.90 -71.39 14.50
C HIS A 382 28.10 -72.67 13.66
N HIS A 383 29.24 -73.36 13.89
CA HIS A 383 29.44 -74.82 14.01
C HIS A 383 30.78 -75.26 13.40
N SER A 384 31.80 -75.53 14.23
CA SER A 384 32.25 -76.87 14.65
C SER A 384 33.51 -76.78 15.51
#